data_AF-A0AAW9QI37-F1
#
_entry.id   AF-A0AAW9QI37-F1
#
_cell.length_a   1.000
_cell.length_b   1.000
_cell.length_c   1.000
_cell.angle_alpha   90.00
_cell.angle_beta   90.00
_cell.angle_gamma   90.00
#
_symmetry.space_group_name_H-M   'P 1'
#
loop_
_entity.id
_entity.type
_entity.pdbx_description
1 polymer ?
#
loop_
_entity_poly.entity_id
_entity_poly.type
_entity_poly.pdbx_seq_one_letter_code
_entity_poly.pdbx_strand_id
1 'polypeptide(L)'
;MTQESYRGIKVKKEGYGPTRAGGNGLILHSALAIEPSEGQPLGLLWQKLWTRPTKASPPVGETPEEKKRRRAKAKKEARSRSFSEKEFYKWVKALDRVDKQVEGNTRVIHVFDRKGDIAEVFDRVRELKHTGVLVRATYNRSLDLTGERLWQKMESEPNWLRGCFAPAFTREIEVPAAAGRKARSCDTGSTFPSD
;
A
#
# COMPACT_ATOMS: atom_id res chain seq x y z
N MET A 1 2.38 -3.02 -5.26
CA MET A 1 1.34 -3.34 -6.27
C MET A 1 1.94 -3.26 -7.68
N THR A 2 2.12 -4.42 -8.30
CA THR A 2 2.67 -4.54 -9.65
C THR A 2 1.55 -4.38 -10.68
N GLN A 3 1.77 -3.59 -11.72
CA GLN A 3 0.89 -3.57 -12.88
C GLN A 3 1.65 -4.25 -14.01
N GLU A 4 1.12 -5.34 -14.53
CA GLU A 4 1.63 -5.92 -15.77
C GLU A 4 1.11 -5.07 -16.92
N SER A 5 1.97 -4.16 -17.37
CA SER A 5 1.70 -3.26 -18.48
C SER A 5 2.35 -3.81 -19.73
N TYR A 6 1.53 -4.38 -20.63
CA TYR A 6 1.97 -4.73 -21.97
C TYR A 6 2.08 -3.45 -22.82
N ARG A 7 3.13 -2.65 -22.59
CA ARG A 7 3.34 -1.34 -23.27
C ARG A 7 3.41 -1.44 -24.80
N GLY A 8 3.69 -2.63 -25.35
CA GLY A 8 3.67 -2.91 -26.78
C GLY A 8 2.26 -3.09 -27.38
N ILE A 9 1.24 -3.35 -26.56
CA ILE A 9 -0.14 -3.56 -27.01
C ILE A 9 -0.89 -2.22 -26.89
N LYS A 10 -0.76 -1.38 -27.93
CA LYS A 10 -1.50 -0.12 -28.04
C LYS A 10 -2.98 -0.32 -28.41
N VAL A 11 -3.31 -1.47 -28.99
CA VAL A 11 -4.68 -1.82 -29.39
C VAL A 11 -5.48 -2.20 -28.14
N LYS A 12 -6.69 -1.66 -28.01
CA LYS A 12 -7.67 -2.12 -27.01
C LYS A 12 -8.01 -3.57 -27.32
N LYS A 13 -7.48 -4.50 -26.54
CA LYS A 13 -7.81 -5.92 -26.64
C LYS A 13 -8.91 -6.24 -25.65
N GLU A 14 -9.89 -7.00 -26.10
CA GLU A 14 -10.96 -7.52 -25.25
C GLU A 14 -10.35 -8.28 -24.05
N GLY A 15 -10.92 -8.07 -22.86
CA GLY A 15 -10.38 -8.64 -21.61
C GLY A 15 -9.27 -7.81 -20.92
N TYR A 16 -8.84 -6.66 -21.46
CA TYR A 16 -7.88 -5.75 -20.80
C TYR A 16 -8.54 -4.44 -20.36
N GLY A 17 -8.15 -3.93 -19.19
CA GLY A 17 -8.70 -2.68 -18.62
C GLY A 17 -7.70 -1.52 -18.61
N PRO A 18 -8.15 -0.27 -18.46
CA PRO A 18 -7.27 0.90 -18.48
C PRO A 18 -6.26 0.89 -17.33
N THR A 19 -4.98 1.16 -17.65
CA THR A 19 -3.89 1.30 -16.66
C THR A 19 -3.71 2.76 -16.24
N ARG A 20 -2.94 3.00 -15.16
CA ARG A 20 -2.70 4.36 -14.66
C ARG A 20 -1.73 5.15 -15.56
N ALA A 21 -0.89 4.48 -16.33
CA ALA A 21 0.15 5.08 -17.17
C ALA A 21 -0.30 5.35 -18.62
N GLY A 22 -1.59 5.16 -18.92
CA GLY A 22 -2.10 5.16 -20.30
C GLY A 22 -1.89 3.78 -20.95
N GLY A 23 -2.92 3.29 -21.64
CA GLY A 23 -2.95 1.94 -22.23
C GLY A 23 -3.85 0.97 -21.48
N ASN A 24 -3.90 -0.28 -21.94
CA ASN A 24 -4.72 -1.35 -21.35
C ASN A 24 -3.83 -2.46 -20.80
N GLY A 25 -4.25 -3.09 -19.70
CA GLY A 25 -3.44 -4.05 -18.97
C GLY A 25 -4.25 -4.82 -17.94
N LEU A 26 -3.56 -5.73 -17.28
CA LEU A 26 -4.07 -6.47 -16.13
C LEU A 26 -3.45 -5.91 -14.86
N ILE A 27 -4.19 -6.05 -13.77
CA ILE A 27 -3.72 -5.69 -12.45
C ILE A 27 -3.48 -6.97 -11.67
N LEU A 28 -2.26 -7.09 -11.14
CA LEU A 28 -1.83 -8.21 -10.35
C LEU A 28 -1.57 -7.76 -8.90
N HIS A 29 -2.09 -8.52 -7.95
CA HIS A 29 -1.76 -8.40 -6.54
C HIS A 29 -1.38 -9.75 -6.00
N SER A 30 -0.14 -9.87 -5.52
CA SER A 30 0.41 -11.13 -5.04
C SER A 30 0.88 -10.99 -3.59
N ALA A 31 0.84 -12.09 -2.84
CA ALA A 31 1.53 -12.23 -1.56
C ALA A 31 2.60 -13.32 -1.70
N LEU A 32 3.85 -12.93 -1.57
CA LEU A 32 5.02 -13.81 -1.58
C LEU A 32 5.41 -14.11 -0.14
N ALA A 33 5.50 -15.39 0.21
CA ALA A 33 6.04 -15.84 1.48
C ALA A 33 7.56 -15.85 1.43
N ILE A 34 8.16 -15.34 2.50
CA ILE A 34 9.60 -15.22 2.68
C ILE A 34 9.92 -15.71 4.08
N GLU A 35 10.94 -16.56 4.19
CA GLU A 35 11.54 -16.94 5.46
C GLU A 35 12.31 -15.72 6.01
N PRO A 36 12.05 -15.29 7.26
CA PRO A 36 12.51 -14.00 7.75
C PRO A 36 14.01 -13.93 8.07
N SER A 37 14.68 -15.04 8.39
CA SER A 37 16.06 -15.06 8.85
C SER A 37 17.04 -14.77 7.71
N GLU A 38 16.87 -15.49 6.59
CA GLU A 38 17.76 -15.44 5.43
C GLU A 38 17.11 -14.77 4.22
N GLY A 39 15.82 -14.44 4.29
CA GLY A 39 15.08 -13.83 3.19
C GLY A 39 14.76 -14.82 2.06
N GLN A 40 14.81 -16.13 2.33
CA GLN A 40 14.53 -17.16 1.34
C GLN A 40 13.07 -17.12 0.90
N PRO A 41 12.74 -16.98 -0.40
CA PRO A 41 11.37 -17.09 -0.88
C PRO A 41 10.86 -18.53 -0.69
N LEU A 42 9.73 -18.66 0.00
CA LEU A 42 9.05 -19.94 0.23
C LEU A 42 8.00 -20.25 -0.84
N GLY A 43 7.40 -19.21 -1.44
CA GLY A 43 6.43 -19.37 -2.53
C GLY A 43 5.32 -18.33 -2.52
N LEU A 44 4.39 -18.43 -3.47
CA LEU A 44 3.23 -17.54 -3.59
C LEU A 44 2.05 -18.08 -2.78
N LEU A 45 1.55 -17.29 -1.82
CA LEU A 45 0.37 -17.66 -1.03
C LEU A 45 -0.93 -17.14 -1.66
N TRP A 46 -0.86 -15.94 -2.25
CA TRP A 46 -2.01 -15.29 -2.86
C TRP A 46 -1.65 -14.68 -4.19
N GLN A 47 -2.59 -14.76 -5.13
CA GLN A 47 -2.52 -14.02 -6.36
C GLN A 47 -3.93 -13.64 -6.81
N LYS A 48 -4.13 -12.36 -7.13
CA LYS A 48 -5.36 -11.85 -7.71
C LYS A 48 -5.06 -11.09 -8.98
N LEU A 49 -5.71 -11.50 -10.06
CA LEU A 49 -5.66 -10.86 -11.37
C LEU A 49 -7.02 -10.23 -11.67
N TRP A 50 -7.05 -8.97 -12.10
CA TRP A 50 -8.29 -8.31 -12.52
C TRP A 50 -8.04 -7.14 -13.48
N THR A 51 -9.11 -6.65 -14.08
CA THR A 51 -9.11 -5.44 -14.91
C THR A 51 -9.93 -4.33 -14.28
N ARG A 52 -9.62 -3.08 -14.65
CA ARG A 52 -10.52 -1.96 -14.34
C ARG A 52 -11.62 -1.88 -15.40
N PRO A 53 -12.84 -1.49 -15.03
CA PRO A 53 -13.87 -1.21 -16.01
C PRO A 53 -13.47 -0.01 -16.85
N THR A 54 -13.76 -0.08 -18.15
CA THR A 54 -13.61 1.04 -19.07
C THR A 54 -14.57 2.15 -18.68
N LYS A 55 -14.08 3.37 -18.53
CA LYS A 55 -14.94 4.53 -18.27
C LYS A 55 -15.52 5.01 -19.59
N ALA A 56 -16.82 5.37 -19.58
CA ALA A 56 -17.45 6.03 -20.71
C ALA A 56 -16.66 7.28 -21.12
N SER A 57 -16.51 7.47 -22.43
CA SER A 57 -15.91 8.69 -22.98
C SER A 57 -16.72 9.92 -22.54
N PRO A 58 -16.07 11.06 -22.26
CA PRO A 58 -16.77 12.30 -22.02
C PRO A 58 -17.69 12.66 -23.21
N PRO A 59 -18.83 13.32 -22.97
CA PRO A 59 -19.66 13.87 -24.05
C PRO A 59 -18.86 14.82 -24.94
N VAL A 60 -19.16 14.82 -26.25
CA VAL A 60 -18.57 15.78 -27.20
C VAL A 60 -19.14 17.16 -26.90
N GLY A 61 -18.27 18.19 -26.84
CA GLY A 61 -18.68 19.57 -26.57
C GLY A 61 -18.97 19.90 -25.10
N GLU A 62 -18.62 19.01 -24.15
CA GLU A 62 -18.81 19.23 -22.71
C GLU A 62 -18.11 20.53 -22.22
N THR A 63 -18.88 21.42 -21.58
CA THR A 63 -18.35 22.65 -20.98
C THR A 63 -17.50 22.36 -19.73
N PRO A 64 -16.60 23.28 -19.32
CA PRO A 64 -15.81 23.13 -18.08
C PRO A 64 -16.66 22.88 -16.82
N GLU A 65 -17.81 23.54 -16.71
CA GLU A 65 -18.75 23.45 -15.60
C GLU A 65 -19.42 22.06 -15.56
N GLU A 66 -19.87 21.57 -16.71
CA GLU A 66 -20.46 20.23 -16.83
C GLU A 66 -19.45 19.15 -16.50
N LYS A 67 -18.22 19.29 -17.00
CA LYS A 67 -17.10 18.40 -16.68
C LYS A 67 -16.81 18.37 -15.18
N LYS A 68 -16.84 19.54 -14.51
CA LYS A 68 -16.68 19.63 -13.05
C LYS A 68 -17.81 18.90 -12.33
N ARG A 69 -19.06 19.13 -12.71
CA ARG A 69 -20.25 18.49 -12.12
C ARG A 69 -20.21 16.97 -12.29
N ARG A 70 -19.91 16.48 -13.50
CA ARG A 70 -19.79 15.03 -13.78
C ARG A 70 -18.69 14.38 -12.95
N ARG A 71 -17.50 15.00 -12.84
CA ARG A 71 -16.40 14.50 -12.02
C ARG A 71 -16.76 14.47 -10.53
N ALA A 72 -17.47 15.49 -10.03
CA ALA A 72 -17.94 15.52 -8.65
C ALA A 72 -18.94 14.40 -8.37
N LYS A 73 -19.92 14.18 -9.26
CA LYS A 73 -20.89 13.07 -9.18
C LYS A 73 -20.17 11.72 -9.16
N ALA A 74 -19.29 11.47 -10.12
CA ALA A 74 -18.52 10.22 -10.17
C ALA A 74 -17.64 10.00 -8.93
N LYS A 75 -17.10 11.07 -8.33
CA LYS A 75 -16.33 10.99 -7.07
C LYS A 75 -17.23 10.65 -5.88
N LYS A 76 -18.45 11.20 -5.82
CA LYS A 76 -19.44 10.89 -4.78
C LYS A 76 -19.86 9.42 -4.86
N GLU A 77 -20.24 8.95 -6.04
CA GLU A 77 -20.58 7.55 -6.31
C GLU A 77 -19.41 6.61 -5.98
N ALA A 78 -18.19 6.98 -6.36
CA ALA A 78 -17.01 6.17 -6.07
C ALA A 78 -16.75 6.03 -4.56
N ARG A 79 -17.12 7.04 -3.75
CA ARG A 79 -16.97 7.05 -2.29
C ARG A 79 -18.08 6.27 -1.59
N SER A 80 -19.31 6.33 -2.11
CA SER A 80 -20.48 5.65 -1.53
C SER A 80 -20.48 4.14 -1.74
N ARG A 81 -19.69 3.62 -2.68
CA ARG A 81 -19.47 2.17 -2.82
C ARG A 81 -19.02 1.55 -1.51
N SER A 82 -19.50 0.32 -1.28
CA SER A 82 -19.09 -0.47 -0.13
C SER A 82 -17.57 -0.68 -0.15
N PHE A 83 -16.97 -0.91 1.02
CA PHE A 83 -15.53 -1.13 1.10
C PHE A 83 -15.09 -2.33 0.23
N SER A 84 -15.91 -3.39 0.21
CA SER A 84 -15.64 -4.62 -0.54
C SER A 84 -15.50 -4.42 -2.06
N GLU A 85 -16.11 -3.37 -2.61
CA GLU A 85 -16.07 -3.03 -4.04
C GLU A 85 -14.89 -2.12 -4.40
N LYS A 86 -14.18 -1.59 -3.41
CA LYS A 86 -13.03 -0.70 -3.63
C LYS A 86 -11.79 -1.51 -3.97
N GLU A 87 -10.94 -0.97 -4.85
CA GLU A 87 -9.68 -1.61 -5.28
C GLU A 87 -8.70 -1.85 -4.12
N PHE A 88 -8.86 -1.16 -2.99
CA PHE A 88 -8.05 -1.32 -1.78
C PHE A 88 -8.45 -2.56 -0.96
N TYR A 89 -9.67 -3.10 -1.14
CA TYR A 89 -10.11 -4.31 -0.44
C TYR A 89 -9.26 -5.54 -0.73
N LYS A 90 -8.46 -5.52 -1.81
CA LYS A 90 -7.49 -6.57 -2.13
C LYS A 90 -6.52 -6.88 -0.98
N TRP A 91 -6.18 -5.90 -0.14
CA TRP A 91 -5.28 -6.08 1.00
C TRP A 91 -5.94 -6.97 2.06
N VAL A 92 -7.15 -6.62 2.47
CA VAL A 92 -7.95 -7.40 3.42
C VAL A 92 -8.24 -8.80 2.89
N LYS A 93 -8.61 -8.95 1.61
CA LYS A 93 -8.77 -10.28 0.99
C LYS A 93 -7.50 -11.12 1.03
N ALA A 94 -6.32 -10.51 0.88
CA ALA A 94 -5.05 -11.23 0.95
C ALA A 94 -4.79 -11.72 2.38
N LEU A 95 -5.05 -10.90 3.40
CA LEU A 95 -4.97 -11.30 4.81
C LEU A 95 -5.87 -12.53 5.06
N ASP A 96 -7.14 -12.44 4.68
CA ASP A 96 -8.12 -13.52 4.88
C ASP A 96 -7.74 -14.83 4.19
N ARG A 97 -7.14 -14.74 3.00
CA ARG A 97 -6.76 -15.92 2.24
C ARG A 97 -5.54 -16.59 2.86
N VAL A 98 -4.56 -15.79 3.28
CA VAL A 98 -3.30 -16.27 3.87
C VAL A 98 -3.54 -16.87 5.25
N ASP A 99 -4.32 -16.22 6.10
CA ASP A 99 -4.68 -16.72 7.44
C ASP A 99 -5.38 -18.11 7.38
N LYS A 100 -6.13 -18.38 6.30
CA LYS A 100 -6.74 -19.70 6.05
C LYS A 100 -5.80 -20.74 5.46
N GLN A 101 -4.66 -20.34 4.91
CA GLN A 101 -3.67 -21.23 4.29
C GLN A 101 -2.55 -21.62 5.23
N VAL A 102 -2.28 -20.77 6.23
CA VAL A 102 -1.18 -20.95 7.17
C VAL A 102 -1.74 -21.55 8.46
N GLU A 103 -0.97 -22.45 9.07
CA GLU A 103 -1.36 -23.05 10.34
C GLU A 103 -1.41 -21.99 11.45
N GLY A 104 -2.40 -22.10 12.33
CA GLY A 104 -2.61 -21.10 13.39
C GLY A 104 -1.51 -21.00 14.45
N ASN A 105 -0.55 -21.93 14.43
CA ASN A 105 0.67 -21.91 15.26
C ASN A 105 1.78 -21.03 14.65
N THR A 106 1.66 -20.63 13.38
CA THR A 106 2.69 -19.92 12.64
C THR A 106 2.37 -18.44 12.60
N ARG A 107 3.27 -17.61 13.12
CA ARG A 107 3.11 -16.15 13.07
C ARG A 107 3.38 -15.63 11.66
N VAL A 108 2.40 -14.97 11.05
CA VAL A 108 2.53 -14.33 9.73
C VAL A 108 2.62 -12.81 9.90
N ILE A 109 3.64 -12.18 9.31
CA ILE A 109 3.77 -10.71 9.28
C ILE A 109 3.64 -10.23 7.83
N HIS A 110 2.56 -9.50 7.55
CA HIS A 110 2.37 -8.88 6.24
C HIS A 110 3.15 -7.58 6.13
N VAL A 111 4.01 -7.46 5.11
CA VAL A 111 4.78 -6.24 4.86
C VAL A 111 4.19 -5.48 3.67
N PHE A 112 3.66 -4.28 3.90
CA PHE A 112 3.01 -3.46 2.86
C PHE A 112 3.72 -2.12 2.61
N ASP A 113 3.65 -1.69 1.35
CA ASP A 113 4.07 -0.35 0.93
C ASP A 113 3.07 0.73 1.41
N ARG A 114 3.34 1.98 1.04
CA ARG A 114 2.50 3.16 1.36
C ARG A 114 1.01 3.00 0.99
N LYS A 115 0.68 2.16 0.01
CA LYS A 115 -0.72 1.95 -0.42
C LYS A 115 -1.47 0.95 0.46
N GLY A 116 -0.77 0.23 1.33
CA GLY A 116 -1.36 -0.63 2.36
C GLY A 116 -1.75 0.14 3.62
N ASP A 117 -1.41 1.43 3.72
CA ASP A 117 -1.73 2.28 4.88
C ASP A 117 -3.21 2.68 4.88
N ILE A 118 -4.08 1.69 5.13
CA ILE A 118 -5.54 1.85 5.20
C ILE A 118 -6.05 1.31 6.54
N ALA A 119 -7.04 1.98 7.14
CA ALA A 119 -7.53 1.64 8.48
C ALA A 119 -8.04 0.19 8.56
N GLU A 120 -8.72 -0.25 7.50
CA GLU A 120 -9.35 -1.57 7.41
C GLU A 120 -8.34 -2.73 7.42
N VAL A 121 -7.08 -2.48 7.04
CA VAL A 121 -6.00 -3.49 7.21
C VAL A 121 -5.67 -3.68 8.68
N PHE A 122 -5.51 -2.58 9.44
CA PHE A 122 -5.24 -2.66 10.87
C PHE A 122 -6.41 -3.27 11.62
N ASP A 123 -7.64 -2.85 11.28
CA ASP A 123 -8.86 -3.41 11.88
C ASP A 123 -8.95 -4.92 11.65
N ARG A 124 -8.70 -5.37 10.41
CA ARG A 124 -8.73 -6.79 10.11
C ARG A 124 -7.65 -7.57 10.84
N VAL A 125 -6.42 -7.06 10.91
CA VAL A 125 -5.31 -7.73 11.61
C VAL A 125 -5.62 -7.92 13.10
N ARG A 126 -6.33 -6.98 13.75
CA ARG A 126 -6.76 -7.13 15.15
C ARG A 126 -7.74 -8.30 15.37
N GLU A 127 -8.47 -8.71 14.34
CA GLU A 127 -9.40 -9.84 14.40
C GLU A 127 -8.70 -11.19 14.18
N LEU A 128 -7.49 -11.20 13.63
CA LEU A 128 -6.73 -12.40 13.29
C LEU A 128 -5.76 -12.77 14.42
N LYS A 129 -5.69 -14.07 14.77
CA LYS A 129 -4.97 -14.52 15.97
C LYS A 129 -3.45 -14.58 15.81
N HIS A 130 -2.99 -15.01 14.64
CA HIS A 130 -1.57 -15.27 14.36
C HIS A 130 -1.01 -14.36 13.26
N THR A 131 -1.70 -13.25 12.98
CA THR A 131 -1.32 -12.32 11.91
C THR A 131 -0.88 -10.97 12.49
N GLY A 132 0.20 -10.41 11.94
CA GLY A 132 0.67 -9.05 12.18
C GLY A 132 0.88 -8.30 10.88
N VAL A 133 1.14 -6.99 10.97
CA VAL A 133 1.38 -6.16 9.78
C VAL A 133 2.46 -5.10 10.05
N LEU A 134 3.32 -4.89 9.05
CA LEU A 134 4.25 -3.78 8.95
C LEU A 134 3.87 -2.97 7.71
N VAL A 135 3.46 -1.72 7.91
CA VAL A 135 3.06 -0.83 6.81
C VAL A 135 3.90 0.43 6.82
N ARG A 136 4.38 0.84 5.65
CA ARG A 136 4.99 2.16 5.51
C ARG A 136 3.90 3.25 5.63
N ALA A 137 3.91 3.95 6.75
CA ALA A 137 2.95 5.02 7.01
C ALA A 137 3.04 6.15 5.97
N THR A 138 1.86 6.67 5.61
CA THR A 138 1.60 7.68 4.57
C THR A 138 0.77 8.84 5.13
N TYR A 139 -0.15 8.56 6.04
CA TYR A 139 -1.06 9.55 6.61
C TYR A 139 -0.64 9.98 8.02
N ASN A 140 -0.79 11.28 8.33
CA ASN A 140 -0.67 11.78 9.69
C ASN A 140 -1.94 11.45 10.49
N ARG A 141 -2.04 10.22 10.97
CA ARG A 141 -3.25 9.70 11.63
C ARG A 141 -3.49 10.41 12.97
N SER A 142 -4.76 10.53 13.35
CA SER A 142 -5.10 10.87 14.75
C SER A 142 -4.82 9.62 15.58
N LEU A 143 -4.13 9.77 16.71
CA LEU A 143 -3.89 8.67 17.64
C LEU A 143 -5.01 8.57 18.68
N ASP A 144 -5.63 9.70 19.01
CA ASP A 144 -6.69 9.79 19.99
C ASP A 144 -7.79 10.78 19.60
N LEU A 145 -8.74 10.98 20.53
CA LEU A 145 -9.82 11.95 20.43
C LEU A 145 -9.37 13.37 20.82
N THR A 146 -8.20 13.52 21.46
CA THR A 146 -7.69 14.81 21.94
C THR A 146 -7.00 15.61 20.83
N GLY A 147 -6.66 14.94 19.72
CA GLY A 147 -6.13 15.54 18.50
C GLY A 147 -4.66 15.28 18.28
N GLU A 148 -4.02 14.44 19.11
CA GLU A 148 -2.63 14.03 18.93
C GLU A 148 -2.45 13.31 17.59
N ARG A 149 -1.40 13.69 16.85
CA ARG A 149 -1.12 13.16 15.52
C ARG A 149 0.10 12.25 15.51
N LEU A 150 0.07 11.21 14.68
CA LEU A 150 1.12 10.21 14.55
C LEU A 150 2.52 10.82 14.45
N TRP A 151 2.73 11.78 13.55
CA TRP A 151 4.04 12.39 13.38
C TRP A 151 4.43 13.26 14.57
N GLN A 152 3.49 13.96 15.19
CA GLN A 152 3.75 14.78 16.38
C GLN A 152 4.13 13.92 17.58
N LYS A 153 3.47 12.78 17.75
CA LYS A 153 3.78 11.82 18.80
C LYS A 153 5.14 11.20 18.58
N MET A 154 5.39 10.67 17.37
CA MET A 154 6.74 10.24 16.99
C MET A 154 7.74 11.36 17.22
N GLU A 155 7.35 12.62 16.96
CA GLU A 155 8.19 13.80 17.15
C GLU A 155 8.59 14.09 18.58
N SER A 156 7.64 13.88 19.49
CA SER A 156 7.79 14.12 20.91
C SER A 156 8.52 13.00 21.64
N GLU A 157 8.64 11.82 21.02
CA GLU A 157 9.39 10.72 21.61
C GLU A 157 10.86 11.13 21.76
N PRO A 158 11.48 10.97 22.94
CA PRO A 158 12.82 11.49 23.25
C PRO A 158 13.90 11.12 22.23
N ASN A 159 13.71 10.03 21.51
CA ASN A 159 14.70 9.47 20.59
C ASN A 159 14.60 10.01 19.15
N TRP A 160 13.55 10.78 18.79
CA TRP A 160 13.13 10.90 17.39
C TRP A 160 13.93 11.87 16.52
N LEU A 161 14.25 13.07 16.99
CA LEU A 161 15.05 14.05 16.25
C LEU A 161 15.41 15.19 17.19
N ARG A 162 16.68 15.26 17.61
CA ARG A 162 17.39 16.53 17.80
C ARG A 162 18.87 16.33 18.12
N GLY A 163 19.67 15.90 17.14
CA GLY A 163 21.11 16.21 17.03
C GLY A 163 22.07 15.92 18.19
N CYS A 164 21.60 15.42 19.33
CA CYS A 164 22.33 15.22 20.57
C CYS A 164 21.69 14.01 21.26
N PHE A 165 22.47 12.93 21.37
CA PHE A 165 22.21 11.64 22.04
C PHE A 165 21.28 10.64 21.31
N ALA A 166 21.98 9.77 20.57
CA ALA A 166 21.70 8.42 20.07
C ALA A 166 20.23 8.02 19.77
N PRO A 167 19.86 7.74 18.49
CA PRO A 167 18.68 6.92 18.23
C PRO A 167 18.83 5.56 18.93
N ALA A 168 17.72 4.89 19.22
CA ALA A 168 17.75 3.57 19.87
C ALA A 168 18.65 2.57 19.09
N PHE A 169 18.71 2.75 17.77
CA PHE A 169 19.67 2.08 16.90
C PHE A 169 19.92 2.92 15.64
N THR A 170 21.19 3.06 15.24
CA THR A 170 21.60 3.59 13.93
C THR A 170 22.09 2.45 13.06
N ARG A 171 21.71 2.46 11.79
CA ARG A 171 22.30 1.59 10.78
C ARG A 171 22.79 2.41 9.60
N GLU A 172 24.04 2.16 9.24
CA GLU A 172 24.58 2.59 7.96
C GLU A 172 24.01 1.71 6.84
N ILE A 173 23.43 2.34 5.83
CA ILE A 173 22.86 1.65 4.67
C ILE A 173 23.61 2.09 3.42
N GLU A 174 24.20 1.11 2.74
CA GLU A 174 24.73 1.32 1.40
C GLU A 174 23.58 1.41 0.39
N VAL A 175 23.48 2.55 -0.28
CA VAL A 175 22.49 2.76 -1.32
C VAL A 175 23.19 2.57 -2.68
N PRO A 176 22.89 1.50 -3.42
CA PRO A 176 23.57 1.20 -4.69
C PRO A 176 23.23 2.25 -5.75
N ALA A 177 24.11 2.40 -6.74
CA ALA A 177 23.87 3.27 -7.88
C ALA A 177 22.62 2.83 -8.67
N ALA A 178 21.90 3.79 -9.24
CA ALA A 178 20.78 3.56 -10.15
C ALA A 178 20.79 4.62 -11.26
N ALA A 179 19.95 4.47 -12.28
CA ALA A 179 19.85 5.45 -13.36
C ALA A 179 19.66 6.87 -12.82
N GLY A 180 20.62 7.76 -13.07
CA GLY A 180 20.62 9.14 -12.58
C GLY A 180 20.94 9.33 -11.09
N ARG A 181 21.38 8.30 -10.37
CA ARG A 181 21.70 8.36 -8.93
C ARG A 181 22.99 7.61 -8.61
N LYS A 182 24.03 8.32 -8.16
CA LYS A 182 25.29 7.73 -7.68
C LYS A 182 25.09 6.90 -6.41
N ALA A 183 25.98 5.93 -6.20
CA ALA A 183 26.05 5.19 -4.95
C ALA A 183 26.45 6.14 -3.80
N ARG A 184 25.95 5.85 -2.60
CA ARG A 184 26.29 6.59 -1.37
C ARG A 184 25.98 5.74 -0.16
N SER A 185 26.66 6.04 0.94
CA SER A 185 26.25 5.59 2.26
C SER A 185 25.25 6.58 2.88
N CYS A 186 24.31 6.10 3.69
CA CYS A 186 23.48 6.93 4.52
C CYS A 186 23.22 6.28 5.89
N ASP A 187 23.34 7.09 6.94
CA ASP A 187 22.93 6.68 8.29
C ASP A 187 21.42 6.82 8.44
N THR A 188 20.81 5.78 8.99
CA THR A 188 19.39 5.76 9.32
C THR A 188 19.23 5.50 10.81
N GLY A 189 18.63 6.46 11.51
CA GLY A 189 18.24 6.31 12.91
C GLY A 189 16.84 5.70 13.02
N SER A 190 16.62 4.88 14.04
CA SER A 190 15.31 4.31 14.38
C SER A 190 14.92 4.63 15.81
N THR A 191 13.62 4.84 16.01
CA THR A 191 13.01 5.09 17.31
C THR A 191 11.86 4.17 17.57
N PHE A 192 11.79 3.71 18.81
CA PHE A 192 10.68 2.94 19.32
C PHE A 192 10.03 3.76 20.44
N PRO A 193 8.69 3.93 20.43
CA PRO A 193 8.00 4.48 21.59
C PRO A 193 8.25 3.56 22.79
N SER A 194 8.33 4.16 23.98
CA SER A 194 8.37 3.38 25.23
C SER A 194 6.96 2.86 25.51
N ASP A 195 6.82 1.57 25.83
CA ASP A 195 5.55 0.93 26.18
C ASP A 195 4.88 1.57 27.40
#